data_AF-A0A7S3J184-F1
#
_entry.id   AF-A0A7S3J184-F1
#
_cell.length_a   1.000
_cell.length_b   1.000
_cell.length_c   1.000
_cell.angle_alpha   90.00
_cell.angle_beta   90.00
_cell.angle_gamma   90.00
#
_symmetry.space_group_name_H-M   'P 1'
#
loop_
_entity.id
_entity.type
_entity.pdbx_description
1 polymer ?
#
loop_
_entity_poly.entity_id
_entity_poly.type
_entity_poly.pdbx_seq_one_letter_code
_entity_poly.pdbx_strand_id
1 'polypeptide(L)'
;MVKSSLPQEDESECQYAQNKFDKATSASFNGTNETASWTNEFHSYESSLKKTHSRFAWGMKAKDYVGTSLIKYIFHDIIYVNVTENLGDFQADGALGLTSARRIDDHTRSFVSRLRDKEVIDNETFSIYFGDQSKQDSYILFGDYTKKLNVSDALFIKSKSYPGYPWTVPIETFC
;
A
#
# COMPACT_ATOMS: atom_id res chain seq x y z
N MET A 1 13.95 10.12 28.70
CA MET A 1 12.59 9.66 28.34
C MET A 1 11.81 10.85 27.84
N VAL A 2 11.72 11.01 26.52
CA VAL A 2 10.83 12.02 25.93
C VAL A 2 9.43 11.42 25.96
N LYS A 3 8.58 11.91 26.86
CA LYS A 3 7.13 11.71 26.73
C LYS A 3 6.72 12.49 25.48
N SER A 4 6.58 11.83 24.34
CA SER A 4 5.89 12.44 23.20
C SER A 4 4.42 12.50 23.57
N SER A 5 4.00 13.64 24.11
CA SER A 5 2.59 14.02 24.11
C SER A 5 2.10 13.91 22.68
N LEU A 6 0.99 13.19 22.50
CA LEU A 6 0.24 13.15 21.24
C LEU A 6 0.10 14.61 20.74
N PRO A 7 0.37 14.90 19.45
CA PRO A 7 -0.15 16.11 18.86
C PRO A 7 -1.62 16.19 19.26
N GLN A 8 -2.00 17.30 19.91
CA GLN A 8 -3.41 17.61 20.12
C GLN A 8 -4.10 17.53 18.76
N GLU A 9 -5.38 17.18 18.74
CA GLU A 9 -6.27 17.25 17.58
C GLU A 9 -6.34 18.69 17.07
N ASP A 10 -5.24 19.20 16.52
CA ASP A 10 -5.27 20.34 15.63
C ASP A 10 -5.81 19.76 14.33
N GLU A 11 -6.99 20.22 13.97
CA GLU A 11 -7.80 19.90 12.79
C GLU A 11 -7.10 20.28 11.48
N SER A 12 -5.80 20.03 11.36
CA SER A 12 -5.13 19.86 10.08
C SER A 12 -5.57 18.52 9.48
N GLU A 13 -6.88 18.42 9.20
CA GLU A 13 -7.43 17.43 8.29
C GLU A 13 -6.51 17.32 7.08
N CYS A 14 -6.34 16.13 6.50
CA CYS A 14 -5.56 15.92 5.28
C CYS A 14 -5.98 16.87 4.13
N GLN A 15 -5.47 18.12 4.10
CA GLN A 15 -5.85 19.15 3.13
C GLN A 15 -5.30 18.82 1.74
N TYR A 16 -4.35 17.89 1.68
CA TYR A 16 -3.64 17.48 0.48
C TYR A 16 -4.28 16.29 -0.25
N ALA A 17 -5.25 15.61 0.36
CA ALA A 17 -6.02 14.57 -0.33
C ALA A 17 -7.14 15.23 -1.15
N GLN A 18 -7.23 14.90 -2.44
CA GLN A 18 -8.32 15.32 -3.31
C GLN A 18 -9.64 14.68 -2.87
N ASN A 19 -9.58 13.41 -2.45
CA ASN A 19 -10.72 12.68 -1.92
C ASN A 19 -10.48 12.27 -0.46
N LYS A 20 -11.41 12.61 0.42
CA LYS A 20 -11.39 12.19 1.84
C LYS A 20 -12.41 11.09 2.07
N PHE A 21 -12.00 10.03 2.74
CA PHE A 21 -12.92 8.99 3.17
C PHE A 21 -13.76 9.49 4.36
N ASP A 22 -15.08 9.57 4.20
CA ASP A 22 -15.99 9.95 5.30
C ASP A 22 -16.47 8.72 6.07
N LYS A 23 -15.80 8.44 7.20
CA LYS A 23 -16.14 7.32 8.08
C LYS A 23 -17.57 7.39 8.64
N ALA A 24 -18.19 8.57 8.74
CA ALA A 24 -19.56 8.70 9.25
C ALA A 24 -20.61 8.19 8.26
N THR A 25 -20.27 8.13 6.97
CA THR A 25 -21.16 7.63 5.91
C THR A 25 -21.03 6.13 5.68
N SER A 26 -19.97 5.49 6.19
CA SER A 26 -19.76 4.06 6.05
C SER A 26 -20.36 3.29 7.22
N ALA A 27 -21.45 2.56 6.95
CA ALA A 27 -22.10 1.70 7.94
C ALA A 27 -21.23 0.52 8.39
N SER A 28 -20.19 0.18 7.63
CA SER A 28 -19.24 -0.90 7.93
C SER A 28 -17.96 -0.44 8.61
N PHE A 29 -17.75 0.88 8.73
CA PHE A 29 -16.54 1.41 9.34
C PHE A 29 -16.43 0.97 10.81
N ASN A 30 -15.30 0.35 11.14
CA ASN A 30 -14.98 -0.07 12.49
C ASN A 30 -13.57 0.40 12.88
N GLY A 31 -13.51 1.56 13.52
CA GLY A 31 -12.27 2.14 14.04
C GLY A 31 -11.86 1.55 15.39
N THR A 32 -10.56 1.49 15.65
CA THR A 32 -9.99 1.11 16.95
C THR A 32 -9.28 2.32 17.57
N ASN A 33 -8.96 2.29 18.87
CA ASN A 33 -8.13 3.35 19.47
C ASN A 33 -6.62 3.15 19.21
N GLU A 34 -6.25 2.11 18.46
CA GLU A 34 -4.87 1.84 18.12
C GLU A 34 -4.43 2.74 16.97
N THR A 35 -3.21 3.24 17.07
CA THR A 35 -2.64 4.10 16.04
C THR A 35 -1.59 3.35 15.23
N ALA A 36 -1.42 3.76 13.98
CA ALA A 36 -0.39 3.26 13.10
C ALA A 36 0.22 4.44 12.35
N SER A 37 1.55 4.47 12.30
CA SER A 37 2.30 5.47 11.56
C SER A 37 3.08 4.83 10.42
N TRP A 38 3.29 5.61 9.39
CA TRP A 38 4.13 5.26 8.26
C TRP A 38 5.06 6.41 7.96
N THR A 39 6.35 6.10 7.88
CA THR A 39 7.38 7.02 7.44
C THR A 39 8.00 6.48 6.16
N ASN A 40 8.07 7.31 5.13
CA ASN A 40 8.81 7.01 3.93
C ASN A 40 9.96 7.98 3.77
N GLU A 41 11.16 7.43 3.72
CA GLU A 41 12.37 8.18 3.44
C GLU A 41 12.74 7.94 1.98
N PHE A 42 12.79 9.02 1.20
CA PHE A 42 13.31 8.96 -0.16
C PHE A 42 14.46 9.95 -0.31
N HIS A 43 15.35 9.63 -1.24
CA HIS A 43 16.52 10.42 -1.51
C HIS A 43 16.40 11.05 -2.89
N SER A 44 16.50 12.37 -2.96
CA SER A 44 16.69 13.08 -4.23
C SER A 44 18.16 13.46 -4.37
N TYR A 45 18.63 13.46 -5.61
CA TYR A 45 19.96 13.93 -5.96
C TYR A 45 19.81 15.20 -6.78
N GLU A 46 20.06 16.35 -6.15
CA GLU A 46 20.17 17.63 -6.83
C GLU A 46 21.65 18.00 -6.87
N SER A 47 22.22 18.14 -8.07
CA SER A 47 23.59 18.63 -8.26
C SER A 47 24.64 17.85 -7.44
N SER A 48 24.56 16.51 -7.45
CA SER A 48 25.43 15.58 -6.68
C SER A 48 25.29 15.60 -5.15
N LEU A 49 24.42 16.43 -4.59
CA LEU A 49 24.09 16.41 -3.16
C LEU A 49 22.87 15.50 -2.90
N LYS A 50 23.05 14.53 -2.00
CA LYS A 50 21.97 13.68 -1.50
C LYS A 50 21.12 14.47 -0.52
N LYS A 51 19.86 14.75 -0.87
CA LYS A 51 18.84 15.25 0.06
C LYS A 51 17.99 14.09 0.52
N THR A 52 17.84 13.92 1.83
CA THR A 52 16.87 12.97 2.41
C THR A 52 15.59 13.73 2.70
N HIS A 53 14.50 13.23 2.15
CA HIS A 53 13.16 13.69 2.43
C HIS A 53 12.47 12.61 3.23
N SER A 54 11.94 12.97 4.39
CA SER A 54 11.07 12.08 5.17
C SER A 54 9.66 12.59 4.97
N ARG A 55 8.74 11.69 4.61
CA ARG A 55 7.30 11.94 4.63
C ARG A 55 6.68 11.09 5.71
N PHE A 56 5.84 11.72 6.53
CA PHE A 56 5.13 11.04 7.60
C PHE A 56 3.62 11.05 7.37
N ALA A 57 3.00 9.90 7.60
CA ALA A 57 1.57 9.75 7.71
C ALA A 57 1.24 9.03 9.03
N TRP A 58 0.19 9.48 9.71
CA TRP A 58 -0.28 8.87 10.94
C TRP A 58 -1.79 8.76 10.94
N GLY A 59 -2.27 7.65 11.46
CA GLY A 59 -3.69 7.35 11.45
C GLY A 59 -4.09 6.35 12.50
N MET A 60 -5.38 6.06 12.45
CA MET A 60 -6.07 5.11 13.31
C MET A 60 -6.21 3.78 12.57
N LYS A 61 -5.90 2.66 13.23
CA LYS A 61 -6.22 1.35 12.68
C LYS A 61 -7.74 1.19 12.66
N ALA A 62 -8.28 0.77 11.53
CA ALA A 62 -9.70 0.56 11.33
C ALA A 62 -9.96 -0.63 10.42
N LYS A 63 -11.23 -0.99 10.24
CA LYS A 63 -11.67 -1.96 9.24
C LYS A 63 -12.82 -1.38 8.44
N ASP A 64 -12.83 -1.66 7.14
CA ASP A 64 -13.95 -1.33 6.27
C ASP A 64 -13.94 -2.20 5.01
N TYR A 65 -14.97 -2.09 4.19
CA TYR A 65 -15.00 -2.67 2.85
C TYR A 65 -14.07 -1.90 1.90
N VAL A 66 -13.09 -2.63 1.36
CA VAL A 66 -12.13 -2.14 0.36
C VAL A 66 -12.33 -2.93 -0.93
N GLY A 67 -12.46 -2.23 -2.05
CA GLY A 67 -12.66 -2.83 -3.36
C GLY A 67 -12.94 -1.81 -4.45
N THR A 68 -13.23 -2.30 -5.64
CA THR A 68 -13.66 -1.51 -6.78
C THR A 68 -14.84 -2.21 -7.46
N SER A 69 -15.41 -1.62 -8.50
CA SER A 69 -16.39 -2.33 -9.34
C SER A 69 -15.83 -3.59 -10.00
N LEU A 70 -14.50 -3.68 -10.16
CA LEU A 70 -13.80 -4.82 -10.77
C LEU A 70 -13.27 -5.82 -9.74
N ILE A 71 -13.07 -5.38 -8.49
CA ILE A 71 -12.58 -6.21 -7.39
C ILE A 71 -13.63 -6.16 -6.29
N LYS A 72 -14.37 -7.27 -6.13
CA LYS A 72 -15.41 -7.41 -5.12
C LYS A 72 -14.95 -6.81 -3.78
N TYR A 73 -15.80 -5.97 -3.18
CA TYR A 73 -15.53 -5.35 -1.90
C TYR A 73 -15.33 -6.40 -0.82
N ILE A 74 -14.17 -6.35 -0.17
CA ILE A 74 -13.81 -7.24 0.95
C ILE A 74 -13.62 -6.44 2.23
N PHE A 75 -14.07 -6.99 3.34
CA PHE A 75 -13.86 -6.38 4.65
C PHE A 75 -12.38 -6.53 5.04
N HIS A 76 -11.67 -5.41 5.15
CA HIS A 76 -10.21 -5.36 5.25
C HIS A 76 -9.74 -4.39 6.33
N ASP A 77 -8.58 -4.68 6.89
CA ASP A 77 -7.90 -3.81 7.85
C ASP A 77 -7.27 -2.62 7.08
N ILE A 78 -7.52 -1.39 7.53
CA ILE A 78 -7.04 -0.15 6.91
C ILE A 78 -6.41 0.77 7.95
N ILE A 79 -5.64 1.75 7.48
CA ILE A 79 -5.20 2.88 8.30
C ILE A 79 -6.02 4.10 7.85
N TYR A 80 -6.90 4.58 8.71
CA TYR A 80 -7.60 5.85 8.50
C TYR A 80 -6.63 6.99 8.87
N VAL A 81 -6.05 7.63 7.86
CA VAL A 81 -5.02 8.65 8.03
C VAL A 81 -5.65 9.96 8.51
N ASN A 82 -5.23 10.40 9.69
CA ASN A 82 -5.68 11.67 10.29
C ASN A 82 -4.72 12.81 9.95
N VAL A 83 -3.42 12.51 9.88
CA VAL A 83 -2.35 13.50 9.66
C VAL A 83 -1.46 13.01 8.54
N THR A 84 -1.25 13.86 7.54
CA THR A 84 -0.25 13.66 6.50
C THR A 84 0.52 14.96 6.30
N GLU A 85 1.83 14.87 6.12
CA GLU A 85 2.60 15.99 5.59
C GLU A 85 2.18 16.27 4.14
N ASN A 86 2.54 17.47 3.65
CA ASN A 86 2.30 17.88 2.27
C ASN A 86 2.87 16.83 1.30
N LEU A 87 1.99 16.15 0.57
CA LEU A 87 2.36 15.13 -0.40
C LEU A 87 2.94 15.73 -1.70
N GLY A 88 2.96 17.06 -1.83
CA GLY A 88 3.37 17.78 -3.03
C GLY A 88 2.41 17.53 -4.19
N ASP A 89 2.93 17.41 -5.40
CA ASP A 89 2.16 17.14 -6.62
C ASP A 89 1.72 15.67 -6.76
N PHE A 90 1.68 14.92 -5.65
CA PHE A 90 1.30 13.51 -5.70
C PHE A 90 -0.20 13.40 -5.98
N GLN A 91 -0.56 12.79 -7.11
CA GLN A 91 -1.95 12.71 -7.57
C GLN A 91 -2.78 11.65 -6.84
N ALA A 92 -2.19 10.83 -5.98
CA ALA A 92 -2.90 9.77 -5.28
C ALA A 92 -3.30 10.19 -3.87
N ASP A 93 -4.55 9.87 -3.51
CA ASP A 93 -5.15 10.17 -2.19
C ASP A 93 -4.76 9.19 -1.08
N GLY A 94 -4.12 8.07 -1.44
CA GLY A 94 -3.76 7.03 -0.51
C GLY A 94 -2.85 5.97 -1.13
N ALA A 95 -2.50 4.97 -0.33
CA ALA A 95 -1.62 3.87 -0.73
C ALA A 95 -2.24 2.51 -0.41
N LEU A 96 -2.14 1.57 -1.35
CA LEU A 96 -2.46 0.17 -1.14
C LEU A 96 -1.18 -0.64 -1.00
N GLY A 97 -0.90 -1.14 0.20
CA GLY A 97 0.25 -2.00 0.44
C GLY A 97 0.06 -3.41 -0.14
N LEU A 98 0.94 -3.81 -1.07
CA LEU A 98 0.93 -5.14 -1.71
C LEU A 98 2.01 -6.09 -1.16
N THR A 99 2.67 -5.73 -0.06
CA THR A 99 3.74 -6.52 0.55
C THR A 99 3.21 -7.52 1.57
N SER A 100 4.09 -8.43 2.01
CA SER A 100 3.74 -9.34 3.11
C SER A 100 3.44 -8.55 4.38
N ALA A 101 2.32 -8.85 5.01
CA ALA A 101 1.74 -8.00 6.03
C ALA A 101 2.40 -8.11 7.43
N ARG A 102 3.49 -8.89 7.55
CA ARG A 102 4.28 -8.99 8.79
C ARG A 102 5.02 -7.71 9.18
N ARG A 103 5.15 -6.74 8.27
CA ARG A 103 5.86 -5.46 8.55
C ARG A 103 4.97 -4.43 9.26
N ILE A 104 3.65 -4.60 9.21
CA ILE A 104 2.70 -3.82 10.01
C ILE A 104 2.45 -4.69 11.24
N ASP A 105 2.85 -4.19 12.40
CA ASP A 105 2.97 -4.77 13.77
C ASP A 105 1.98 -5.86 14.28
N ASP A 106 1.07 -6.41 13.47
CA ASP A 106 -0.25 -6.84 13.94
C ASP A 106 -0.80 -8.16 13.38
N HIS A 107 0.01 -8.98 12.72
CA HIS A 107 -0.51 -10.19 12.03
C HIS A 107 -1.61 -9.89 11.00
N THR A 108 -1.72 -8.63 10.56
CA THR A 108 -2.63 -8.22 9.51
C THR A 108 -2.41 -9.12 8.30
N ARG A 109 -3.49 -9.56 7.64
CA ARG A 109 -3.37 -10.30 6.37
C ARG A 109 -3.24 -9.28 5.26
N SER A 110 -2.40 -9.53 4.25
CA SER A 110 -2.30 -8.61 3.10
C SER A 110 -3.64 -8.54 2.36
N PHE A 111 -3.87 -7.46 1.61
CA PHE A 111 -5.06 -7.32 0.78
C PHE A 111 -5.23 -8.51 -0.19
N VAL A 112 -4.14 -8.95 -0.82
CA VAL A 112 -4.12 -10.10 -1.74
C VAL A 112 -4.46 -11.40 -1.02
N SER A 113 -3.91 -11.61 0.19
CA SER A 113 -4.27 -12.78 1.01
C SER A 113 -5.76 -12.80 1.34
N ARG A 114 -6.34 -11.62 1.65
CA ARG A 114 -7.77 -11.50 1.96
C ARG A 114 -8.67 -11.73 0.76
N LEU A 115 -8.26 -11.29 -0.44
CA LEU A 115 -8.97 -11.63 -1.67
C LEU A 115 -9.05 -13.14 -1.86
N ARG A 116 -7.94 -13.87 -1.64
CA ARG A 116 -7.94 -15.34 -1.69
C ARG A 116 -8.81 -15.96 -0.60
N ASP A 117 -8.68 -15.51 0.66
CA ASP A 117 -9.48 -16.03 1.78
C ASP A 117 -11.00 -15.84 1.57
N LYS A 118 -11.39 -14.87 0.74
CA LYS A 118 -12.78 -14.58 0.36
C LYS A 118 -13.18 -15.19 -0.98
N GLU A 119 -12.35 -16.06 -1.54
CA GLU A 119 -12.61 -16.77 -2.80
C GLU A 119 -12.85 -15.80 -3.97
N VAL A 120 -12.26 -14.60 -3.91
CA VAL A 120 -12.30 -13.62 -5.00
C VAL A 120 -11.24 -13.94 -6.05
N ILE A 121 -10.13 -14.54 -5.61
CA ILE A 121 -9.05 -15.03 -6.46
C ILE A 121 -8.64 -16.44 -6.00
N ASP A 122 -8.25 -17.28 -6.95
CA ASP A 122 -7.83 -18.65 -6.65
C ASP A 122 -6.42 -18.71 -6.05
N ASN A 123 -5.54 -17.81 -6.50
CA ASN A 123 -4.13 -17.77 -6.13
C ASN A 123 -3.78 -16.49 -5.38
N GLU A 124 -2.98 -16.60 -4.32
CA GLU A 124 -2.43 -15.43 -3.60
C GLU A 124 -1.25 -14.83 -4.38
N THR A 125 -1.55 -14.29 -5.55
CA THR A 125 -0.57 -13.67 -6.45
C THR A 125 -1.10 -12.36 -6.99
N PHE A 126 -0.19 -11.49 -7.43
CA PHE A 126 -0.53 -10.34 -8.24
C PHE A 126 0.57 -10.08 -9.26
N SER A 127 0.20 -9.44 -10.35
CA SER A 127 1.11 -9.08 -11.45
C SER A 127 0.96 -7.62 -11.76
N ILE A 128 2.08 -6.94 -12.03
CA ILE A 128 2.08 -5.53 -12.43
C ILE A 128 2.61 -5.46 -13.85
N TYR A 129 1.86 -4.78 -14.71
CA TYR A 129 2.28 -4.42 -16.05
C TYR A 129 2.41 -2.91 -16.15
N PHE A 130 3.61 -2.46 -16.50
CA PHE A 130 3.86 -1.09 -16.88
C PHE A 130 3.79 -1.00 -18.39
N GLY A 131 2.70 -0.44 -18.87
CA GLY A 131 2.41 -0.25 -20.27
C GLY A 131 3.35 0.74 -20.95
N ASP A 132 3.21 0.84 -22.26
CA ASP A 132 3.87 1.89 -23.03
C ASP A 132 3.24 3.24 -22.66
N GLN A 133 4.05 4.26 -22.36
CA GLN A 133 3.58 5.60 -22.01
C GLN A 133 2.61 6.18 -23.06
N SER A 134 2.76 5.77 -24.32
CA SER A 134 1.89 6.19 -25.42
C SER A 134 0.50 5.53 -25.45
N LYS A 135 0.27 4.45 -24.68
CA LYS A 135 -0.93 3.59 -24.80
C LYS A 135 -1.82 3.54 -23.56
N GLN A 136 -1.40 4.12 -22.43
CA GLN A 136 -2.12 4.06 -21.14
C GLN A 136 -2.64 2.65 -20.78
N ASP A 137 -1.83 1.62 -21.02
CA ASP A 137 -2.21 0.21 -20.85
C ASP A 137 -1.59 -0.43 -19.60
N SER A 138 -1.16 0.36 -18.61
CA SER A 138 -0.67 -0.16 -17.33
C SER A 138 -1.79 -0.77 -16.50
N TYR A 139 -1.53 -1.89 -15.83
CA TYR A 139 -2.51 -2.55 -14.96
C TYR A 139 -1.87 -3.38 -13.86
N ILE A 140 -2.68 -3.68 -12.84
CA ILE A 140 -2.40 -4.67 -11.81
C ILE A 140 -3.44 -5.78 -11.95
N LEU A 141 -2.99 -7.04 -11.94
CA LEU A 141 -3.85 -8.23 -11.92
C LEU A 141 -3.72 -8.91 -10.57
N PHE A 142 -4.83 -9.33 -9.98
CA PHE A 142 -4.84 -10.16 -8.78
C PHE A 142 -5.25 -11.58 -9.15
N GLY A 143 -4.56 -12.59 -8.62
CA GLY A 143 -4.84 -14.01 -8.83
C GLY A 143 -4.31 -14.62 -10.13
N ASP A 144 -3.74 -13.82 -11.03
CA ASP A 144 -3.30 -14.27 -12.36
C ASP A 144 -2.05 -13.50 -12.83
N TYR A 145 -1.26 -14.16 -13.67
CA TYR A 145 -0.07 -13.61 -14.34
C TYR A 145 -0.02 -13.96 -15.84
N THR A 146 -0.92 -14.82 -16.32
CA THR A 146 -0.81 -15.49 -17.63
C THR A 146 -1.75 -14.93 -18.68
N LYS A 147 -3.01 -14.62 -18.33
CA LYS A 147 -4.08 -14.42 -19.33
C LYS A 147 -3.98 -13.16 -20.18
N LYS A 148 -3.31 -12.10 -19.72
CA LYS A 148 -3.19 -10.82 -20.47
C LYS A 148 -1.81 -10.51 -20.99
N LEU A 149 -0.76 -11.13 -20.44
CA LEU A 149 0.61 -10.72 -20.71
C LEU A 149 1.28 -11.51 -21.84
N ASN A 150 0.64 -12.56 -22.37
CA ASN A 150 1.27 -13.49 -23.33
C ASN A 150 2.68 -13.93 -22.91
N VAL A 151 2.90 -14.05 -21.59
CA VAL A 151 4.18 -14.48 -21.04
C VAL A 151 4.21 -15.99 -21.14
N SER A 152 4.81 -16.50 -22.22
CA SER A 152 5.05 -17.93 -22.39
C SER A 152 6.14 -18.43 -21.44
N ASP A 153 7.11 -17.56 -21.10
CA ASP A 153 8.33 -17.94 -20.38
C ASP A 153 8.60 -16.99 -19.21
N ALA A 154 7.82 -17.14 -18.14
CA ALA A 154 8.08 -16.44 -16.88
C ALA A 154 9.24 -17.12 -16.14
N LEU A 155 10.31 -16.36 -15.85
CA LEU A 155 11.35 -16.80 -14.94
C LEU A 155 10.89 -16.60 -13.49
N PHE A 156 10.71 -17.69 -12.75
CA PHE A 156 10.40 -17.65 -11.33
C PHE A 156 11.67 -17.72 -10.50
N ILE A 157 12.02 -16.62 -9.85
CA ILE A 157 13.14 -16.56 -8.90
C ILE A 157 12.59 -16.66 -7.49
N LYS A 158 13.07 -17.65 -6.72
CA LYS A 158 12.70 -17.78 -5.31
C LYS A 158 13.20 -16.55 -4.56
N SER A 159 12.27 -15.78 -3.99
CA SER A 159 12.60 -14.64 -3.15
C SER A 159 13.42 -15.10 -1.93
N LYS A 160 14.41 -14.29 -1.54
CA LYS A 160 15.14 -14.46 -0.26
C LYS A 160 14.36 -13.86 0.91
N SER A 161 13.06 -13.63 0.75
CA SER A 161 12.22 -12.95 1.73
C SER A 161 12.27 -13.70 3.06
N TYR A 162 12.98 -13.09 4.01
CA TYR A 162 12.72 -13.34 5.42
C TYR A 162 11.26 -12.93 5.69
N PRO A 163 10.52 -13.67 6.53
CA PRO A 163 9.17 -13.29 6.89
C PRO A 163 9.12 -11.82 7.37
N GLY A 164 8.46 -10.93 6.62
CA GLY A 164 8.34 -9.49 6.92
C GLY A 164 9.28 -8.55 6.14
N TYR A 165 10.13 -9.06 5.25
CA TYR A 165 10.98 -8.23 4.38
C TYR A 165 10.32 -7.90 3.03
N PRO A 166 10.74 -6.82 2.35
CA PRO A 166 10.29 -6.49 0.99
C PRO A 166 10.50 -7.66 0.02
N TRP A 167 9.79 -7.62 -1.11
CA TRP A 167 10.00 -8.55 -2.23
C TRP A 167 11.43 -8.39 -2.76
N THR A 168 12.36 -9.16 -2.21
CA THR A 168 13.76 -9.15 -2.58
C THR A 168 14.11 -10.42 -3.32
N VAL A 169 14.72 -10.26 -4.48
CA VAL A 169 15.30 -11.34 -5.26
C VAL A 169 16.81 -11.09 -5.34
N PRO A 170 17.64 -12.14 -5.15
CA PRO A 170 19.05 -12.02 -5.45
C PRO A 170 19.18 -11.81 -6.97
N ILE A 171 19.74 -10.67 -7.37
CA ILE A 171 20.23 -10.51 -8.73
C ILE A 171 21.62 -11.14 -8.72
N GLU A 172 21.70 -12.44 -8.94
CA GLU A 172 22.95 -12.99 -9.44
C GLU A 172 23.15 -12.33 -10.81
N THR A 173 24.29 -11.68 -11.02
CA THR A 173 24.64 -11.12 -12.32
C THR A 173 24.50 -12.24 -13.35
N PHE A 174 23.43 -12.18 -14.15
CA PHE A 174 23.28 -12.99 -15.34
C PHE A 174 24.41 -12.57 -16.28
N CYS A 175 25.53 -13.31 -16.24
CA CYS A 175 26.68 -13.16 -17.14
C CYS A 175 26.43 -13.88 -18.45
#